data_AF-A0A916T1T6-F1
#
_entry.id   AF-A0A916T1T6-F1
#
_cell.length_a   1.000
_cell.length_b   1.000
_cell.length_c   1.000
_cell.angle_alpha   90.00
_cell.angle_beta   90.00
_cell.angle_gamma   90.00
#
_symmetry.space_group_name_H-M   'P 1'
#
loop_
_entity.id
_entity.type
_entity.pdbx_description
1 polymer ?
#
loop_
_entity_poly.entity_id
_entity_poly.type
_entity_poly.pdbx_seq_one_letter_code
_entity_poly.pdbx_strand_id
1 'polypeptide(L)'
;MAAAGVLTVALAACNDGSSGAVTSPPSGSGSSGSSTTSSESPQSSKSPEPSASAASSSTAPTGTASSTLNAADIQAKIVAGTPPKDLTWRYPAPPTSWQKLKTDDGTLQWKVRSKCVVTLSQPAGIGTNKTPTSGQVLEHTAEQTSSAFPGTKPKYHDRTTRMVPNVIDGFNGTAKVQMEESLVDYGKIRSRIVAYRKGDYALTAQSVCGDANLFKTASKTELDPFIDKLQAHTKY
;
A
#
# COMPACT_ATOMS: atom_id res chain seq x y z
N MET A 1 -4.48 -10.53 -18.27
CA MET A 1 -3.16 -10.01 -17.86
C MET A 1 -3.36 -8.56 -17.47
N ALA A 2 -3.55 -8.27 -16.17
CA ALA A 2 -3.55 -6.90 -15.69
C ALA A 2 -2.09 -6.45 -15.58
N ALA A 3 -1.72 -5.38 -16.28
CA ALA A 3 -0.41 -4.78 -16.11
C ALA A 3 -0.34 -4.25 -14.67
N ALA A 4 0.59 -4.76 -13.87
CA ALA A 4 0.97 -4.11 -12.63
C ALA A 4 1.55 -2.75 -13.00
N GLY A 5 0.70 -1.72 -13.01
CA GLY A 5 1.12 -0.34 -13.23
C GLY A 5 2.17 -0.01 -12.18
N VAL A 6 3.41 0.16 -12.63
CA VAL A 6 4.50 0.61 -11.77
C VAL A 6 4.09 1.97 -11.25
N LEU A 7 3.78 2.03 -9.95
CA LEU A 7 3.44 3.26 -9.24
C LEU A 7 4.69 4.14 -9.23
N THR A 8 4.90 4.88 -10.31
CA THR A 8 5.99 5.86 -10.39
C THR A 8 5.53 7.04 -9.56
N VAL A 9 5.84 7.00 -8.27
CA VAL A 9 5.71 8.18 -7.42
C VAL A 9 6.61 9.22 -8.05
N ALA A 10 6.01 10.21 -8.71
CA ALA A 10 6.70 11.38 -9.22
C ALA A 10 7.17 12.22 -8.03
N LEU A 11 8.20 11.72 -7.34
CA LEU A 11 9.07 12.51 -6.49
C LEU A 11 9.80 13.45 -7.44
N ALA A 12 9.15 14.57 -7.77
CA ALA A 12 9.82 15.71 -8.37
C ALA A 12 11.00 16.02 -7.45
N ALA A 13 12.19 15.64 -7.90
CA ALA A 13 13.40 15.70 -7.12
C ALA A 13 13.54 17.11 -6.56
N CYS A 14 13.37 17.25 -5.24
CA CYS A 14 13.76 18.44 -4.50
C CYS A 14 15.30 18.43 -4.44
N ASN A 15 15.94 18.57 -5.59
CA ASN A 15 17.40 18.66 -5.71
C ASN A 15 17.78 20.14 -5.51
N ASP A 16 17.65 20.64 -4.28
CA ASP A 16 18.29 21.89 -3.89
C ASP A 16 19.79 21.63 -3.82
N GLY A 17 20.51 22.04 -4.87
CA GLY A 17 21.96 21.94 -4.96
C GLY A 17 22.62 22.70 -3.81
N SER A 18 23.12 21.97 -2.81
CA SER A 18 24.07 22.49 -1.84
C SER A 18 25.17 21.45 -1.65
N SER A 19 26.20 21.56 -2.48
CA SER A 19 27.44 20.79 -2.36
C SER A 19 28.25 21.31 -1.17
N GLY A 20 28.08 20.66 -0.02
CA GLY A 20 29.01 20.74 1.10
C GLY A 20 29.91 19.51 1.10
N ALA A 21 31.20 19.71 0.83
CA ALA A 21 32.23 18.67 0.91
C ALA A 21 32.34 18.13 2.34
N VAL A 22 32.36 16.80 2.51
CA VAL A 22 32.69 16.16 3.79
C VAL A 22 33.72 15.08 3.55
N THR A 23 34.85 15.25 4.22
CA THR A 23 36.07 14.45 4.25
C THR A 23 35.88 13.15 5.03
N SER A 24 36.30 12.03 4.45
CA SER A 24 36.38 10.70 5.09
C SER A 24 37.55 10.60 6.08
N PRO A 25 37.47 9.71 7.09
CA PRO A 25 38.56 8.75 7.32
C PRO A 25 38.04 7.36 7.82
N PRO A 26 38.88 6.40 8.26
CA PRO A 26 39.36 5.32 7.42
C PRO A 26 38.92 3.91 7.87
N SER A 27 39.27 2.97 7.02
CA SER A 27 39.13 1.51 7.06
C SER A 27 39.47 0.84 8.40
N GLY A 28 38.61 -0.09 8.82
CA GLY A 28 38.88 -1.09 9.85
C GLY A 28 38.64 -2.50 9.29
N SER A 29 39.71 -3.25 9.10
CA SER A 29 39.73 -4.65 8.69
C SER A 29 39.38 -5.56 9.88
N GLY A 30 38.49 -6.53 9.67
CA GLY A 30 38.02 -7.44 10.72
C GLY A 30 37.62 -8.81 10.20
N SER A 31 38.64 -9.67 10.06
CA SER A 31 38.71 -11.12 10.29
C SER A 31 37.58 -12.07 9.84
N SER A 32 38.02 -12.95 8.94
CA SER A 32 37.60 -14.30 8.56
C SER A 32 36.99 -15.18 9.65
N GLY A 33 35.91 -15.90 9.30
CA GLY A 33 35.39 -17.07 10.00
C GLY A 33 34.82 -18.09 9.01
N SER A 34 35.62 -19.13 8.71
CA SER A 34 35.24 -20.29 7.89
C SER A 34 34.22 -21.18 8.59
N SER A 35 33.23 -21.67 7.86
CA SER A 35 32.45 -22.85 8.25
C SER A 35 32.08 -23.65 7.00
N THR A 36 32.68 -24.84 6.91
CA THR A 36 32.39 -25.94 6.01
C THR A 36 31.11 -26.68 6.38
N THR A 37 30.52 -27.37 5.39
CA THR A 37 29.66 -28.59 5.39
C THR A 37 28.39 -28.33 4.56
N SER A 38 27.84 -29.21 3.74
CA SER A 38 28.25 -30.48 3.12
C SER A 38 27.29 -30.69 1.94
N SER A 39 27.76 -31.45 0.95
CA SER A 39 26.99 -31.97 -0.18
C SER A 39 25.82 -32.86 0.24
N GLU A 40 24.65 -32.71 -0.40
CA GLU A 40 23.74 -33.83 -0.69
C GLU A 40 22.78 -33.46 -1.86
N SER A 41 22.89 -34.24 -2.93
CA SER A 41 21.91 -34.41 -4.03
C SER A 41 21.27 -35.80 -3.85
N PRO A 42 20.32 -36.26 -4.69
CA PRO A 42 19.15 -35.66 -5.34
C PRO A 42 17.86 -36.48 -5.01
N GLN A 43 16.65 -36.02 -5.38
CA GLN A 43 15.56 -36.98 -5.66
C GLN A 43 14.44 -36.43 -6.56
N SER A 44 14.32 -37.04 -7.73
CA SER A 44 13.16 -37.01 -8.62
C SER A 44 11.96 -37.72 -7.98
N SER A 45 10.74 -37.23 -8.22
CA SER A 45 9.53 -38.04 -8.21
C SER A 45 8.45 -37.45 -9.13
N LYS A 46 7.92 -38.32 -9.99
CA LYS A 46 6.85 -38.14 -10.99
C LYS A 46 5.45 -38.13 -10.37
N SER A 47 4.52 -37.45 -11.07
CA SER A 47 3.07 -37.75 -11.26
C SER A 47 2.13 -37.82 -10.03
N PRO A 48 0.80 -37.57 -10.17
CA PRO A 48 -0.01 -37.65 -11.40
C PRO A 48 -0.91 -36.44 -11.73
N GLU A 49 -1.36 -36.45 -12.98
CA GLU A 49 -2.42 -35.67 -13.60
C GLU A 49 -3.80 -36.15 -13.12
N PRO A 50 -4.70 -35.24 -12.71
CA PRO A 50 -6.13 -35.52 -12.67
C PRO A 50 -6.84 -34.89 -13.88
N SER A 51 -7.27 -35.76 -14.80
CA SER A 51 -8.37 -35.51 -15.73
C SER A 51 -9.70 -35.54 -14.97
N ALA A 52 -10.47 -34.46 -15.04
CA ALA A 52 -11.91 -34.47 -14.76
C ALA A 52 -12.61 -33.36 -15.54
N SER A 53 -13.17 -33.75 -16.68
CA SER A 53 -14.22 -33.01 -17.38
C SER A 53 -15.47 -32.93 -16.51
N ALA A 54 -15.97 -31.72 -16.27
CA ALA A 54 -17.36 -31.49 -15.93
C ALA A 54 -17.82 -30.19 -16.60
N ALA A 55 -18.52 -30.35 -17.72
CA ALA A 55 -19.35 -29.31 -18.31
C ALA A 55 -20.43 -28.91 -17.29
N SER A 56 -20.53 -27.62 -17.00
CA SER A 56 -21.68 -27.06 -16.31
C SER A 56 -22.16 -25.86 -17.10
N SER A 57 -23.35 -26.04 -17.64
CA SER A 57 -24.14 -25.12 -18.43
C SER A 57 -24.23 -23.75 -17.76
N SER A 58 -23.67 -22.75 -18.43
CA SER A 58 -23.76 -21.35 -18.01
C SER A 58 -25.10 -20.79 -18.47
N THR A 59 -26.14 -21.00 -17.66
CA THR A 59 -27.39 -20.25 -17.80
C THR A 59 -27.13 -18.85 -17.27
N ALA A 60 -27.00 -17.88 -18.19
CA ALA A 60 -26.83 -16.49 -17.84
C ALA A 60 -28.06 -15.97 -17.08
N PRO A 61 -27.93 -15.45 -15.84
CA PRO A 61 -28.99 -14.65 -15.26
C PRO A 61 -28.97 -13.28 -15.96
N THR A 62 -29.85 -13.13 -16.95
CA THR A 62 -30.32 -11.83 -17.41
C THR A 62 -31.17 -11.23 -16.29
N GLY A 63 -30.50 -10.57 -15.35
CA GLY A 63 -31.11 -9.92 -14.20
C GLY A 63 -30.60 -8.49 -14.10
N THR A 64 -31.13 -7.62 -14.94
CA THR A 64 -31.13 -6.17 -14.70
C THR A 64 -31.99 -5.92 -13.48
N ALA A 65 -31.40 -6.00 -12.29
CA ALA A 65 -32.01 -5.56 -11.07
C ALA A 65 -30.98 -4.70 -10.35
N SER A 66 -31.19 -3.39 -10.44
CA SER A 66 -30.62 -2.41 -9.52
C SER A 66 -31.30 -2.62 -8.16
N SER A 67 -31.09 -3.80 -7.56
CA SER A 67 -31.60 -4.17 -6.26
C SER A 67 -30.72 -3.49 -5.23
N THR A 68 -31.28 -2.55 -4.48
CA THR A 68 -30.70 -2.09 -3.23
C THR A 68 -30.50 -3.34 -2.36
N LEU A 69 -29.25 -3.82 -2.25
CA LEU A 69 -28.92 -4.96 -1.40
C LEU A 69 -29.36 -4.63 0.03
N ASN A 70 -30.14 -5.52 0.65
CA ASN A 70 -30.50 -5.34 2.05
C ASN A 70 -29.30 -5.72 2.95
N ALA A 71 -29.34 -5.34 4.23
CA ALA A 71 -28.24 -5.61 5.16
C ALA A 71 -27.91 -7.10 5.32
N ALA A 72 -28.92 -7.97 5.24
CA ALA A 72 -28.74 -9.42 5.35
C ALA A 72 -28.00 -9.99 4.15
N ASP A 73 -28.28 -9.51 2.93
CA ASP A 73 -27.56 -9.91 1.71
C ASP A 73 -26.09 -9.49 1.76
N ILE A 74 -25.81 -8.28 2.24
CA ILE A 74 -24.43 -7.77 2.41
C ILE A 74 -23.70 -8.62 3.45
N GLN A 75 -24.35 -8.93 4.57
CA GLN A 75 -23.77 -9.81 5.59
C GLN A 75 -23.51 -11.21 5.03
N ALA A 76 -24.45 -11.77 4.26
CA ALA A 76 -24.28 -13.06 3.61
C ALA A 76 -23.09 -13.06 2.63
N LYS A 77 -22.92 -12.00 1.83
CA LYS A 77 -21.76 -11.84 0.93
C LYS A 77 -20.44 -11.75 1.69
N ILE A 78 -20.41 -10.99 2.80
CA ILE A 78 -19.24 -10.87 3.66
C ILE A 78 -18.88 -12.23 4.27
N VAL A 79 -19.87 -12.94 4.83
CA VAL A 79 -19.70 -14.27 5.44
C VAL A 79 -19.26 -15.30 4.39
N ALA A 80 -19.83 -15.25 3.19
CA ALA A 80 -19.46 -16.11 2.06
C ALA A 80 -18.08 -15.76 1.46
N GLY A 81 -17.41 -14.70 1.92
CA GLY A 81 -16.12 -14.28 1.39
C GLY A 81 -16.18 -13.79 -0.06
N THR A 82 -17.34 -13.30 -0.50
CA THR A 82 -17.49 -12.75 -1.86
C THR A 82 -16.51 -11.59 -2.03
N PRO A 83 -15.74 -11.51 -3.14
CA PRO A 83 -14.86 -10.37 -3.37
C PRO A 83 -15.67 -9.10 -3.63
N PRO A 84 -15.22 -7.92 -3.17
CA PRO A 84 -15.89 -6.67 -3.51
C PRO A 84 -15.76 -6.38 -5.01
N LYS A 85 -16.71 -5.61 -5.56
CA LYS A 85 -16.62 -5.10 -6.94
C LYS A 85 -15.74 -3.86 -7.04
N ASP A 86 -15.70 -3.09 -5.96
CA ASP A 86 -14.95 -1.84 -5.90
C ASP A 86 -14.50 -1.58 -4.45
N LEU A 87 -13.32 -0.99 -4.33
CA LEU A 87 -12.74 -0.56 -3.07
C LEU A 87 -11.99 0.75 -3.29
N THR A 88 -12.46 1.82 -2.64
CA THR A 88 -11.91 3.17 -2.80
C THR A 88 -11.71 3.88 -1.47
N TRP A 89 -10.81 4.86 -1.43
CA TRP A 89 -10.76 5.82 -0.32
C TRP A 89 -11.79 6.93 -0.58
N ARG A 90 -12.70 7.13 0.37
CA ARG A 90 -13.36 8.42 0.56
C ARG A 90 -12.46 9.28 1.43
N TYR A 91 -12.06 10.43 0.91
CA TYR A 91 -11.15 11.37 1.58
C TYR A 91 -11.87 12.72 1.79
N PRO A 92 -11.56 13.44 2.87
CA PRO A 92 -12.09 14.79 3.07
C PRO A 92 -11.55 15.74 1.99
N ALA A 93 -12.20 16.90 1.81
CA ALA A 93 -11.63 17.95 0.97
C ALA A 93 -10.22 18.30 1.48
N PRO A 94 -9.17 18.23 0.64
CA PRO A 94 -7.83 18.67 1.02
C PRO A 94 -7.85 20.16 1.41
N PRO A 95 -7.00 20.58 2.37
CA PRO A 95 -6.80 22.01 2.65
C PRO A 95 -6.49 22.80 1.36
N THR A 96 -6.96 24.04 1.29
CA THR A 96 -6.76 24.91 0.11
C THR A 96 -5.30 25.25 -0.15
N SER A 97 -4.44 25.11 0.86
CA SER A 97 -2.99 25.26 0.75
C SER A 97 -2.30 24.09 0.03
N TRP A 98 -2.99 22.95 -0.15
CA TRP A 98 -2.41 21.78 -0.79
C TRP A 98 -2.51 21.91 -2.30
N GLN A 99 -1.39 21.62 -2.97
CA GLN A 99 -1.33 21.62 -4.43
C GLN A 99 -1.54 20.19 -4.94
N LYS A 100 -2.64 19.95 -5.66
CA LYS A 100 -2.85 18.66 -6.34
C LYS A 100 -1.79 18.46 -7.42
N LEU A 101 -1.15 17.30 -7.43
CA LEU A 101 -0.16 16.91 -8.44
C LEU A 101 -0.83 16.07 -9.52
N LYS A 102 -0.24 16.04 -10.72
CA LYS A 102 -0.71 15.20 -11.82
C LYS A 102 -0.27 13.76 -11.57
N THR A 103 -1.21 12.82 -11.65
CA THR A 103 -1.00 11.39 -11.39
C THR A 103 -1.74 10.54 -12.41
N ASP A 104 -1.39 9.26 -12.46
CA ASP A 104 -2.10 8.25 -13.24
C ASP A 104 -3.47 7.89 -12.63
N ASP A 105 -4.28 7.18 -13.41
CA ASP A 105 -5.59 6.69 -12.96
C ASP A 105 -5.47 5.83 -11.69
N GLY A 106 -6.44 5.99 -10.79
CA GLY A 106 -6.46 5.27 -9.51
C GLY A 106 -5.45 5.79 -8.48
N THR A 107 -4.67 6.83 -8.79
CA THR A 107 -3.80 7.49 -7.83
C THR A 107 -4.16 8.97 -7.70
N LEU A 108 -4.14 9.48 -6.47
CA LEU A 108 -4.30 10.90 -6.17
C LEU A 108 -3.11 11.35 -5.35
N GLN A 109 -2.54 12.49 -5.69
CA GLN A 109 -1.39 13.01 -4.98
C GLN A 109 -1.50 14.52 -4.76
N TRP A 110 -1.03 14.96 -3.60
CA TRP A 110 -0.99 16.37 -3.21
C TRP A 110 0.35 16.72 -2.58
N LYS A 111 0.90 17.86 -2.98
CA LYS A 111 1.99 18.52 -2.26
C LYS A 111 1.39 19.30 -1.08
N VAL A 112 1.72 18.87 0.12
CA VAL A 112 1.25 19.42 1.40
C VAL A 112 2.11 20.62 1.83
N ARG A 113 3.43 20.49 1.67
CA ARG A 113 4.43 21.53 1.92
C ARG A 113 5.56 21.41 0.92
N SER A 114 6.53 22.34 0.96
CA SER A 114 7.70 22.37 0.05
C SER A 114 8.33 20.99 -0.18
N LYS A 115 8.45 20.18 0.87
CA LYS A 115 9.05 18.83 0.85
C LYS A 115 8.15 17.75 1.43
N CYS A 116 6.82 17.89 1.37
CA CYS A 116 5.89 16.87 1.88
C CYS A 116 4.82 16.57 0.85
N VAL A 117 4.55 15.28 0.63
CA VAL A 117 3.58 14.78 -0.34
C VAL A 117 2.69 13.73 0.31
N VAL A 118 1.39 13.76 -0.01
CA VAL A 118 0.44 12.71 0.32
C VAL A 118 -0.03 12.05 -0.98
N THR A 119 0.02 10.73 -1.01
CA THR A 119 -0.45 9.89 -2.11
C THR A 119 -1.54 8.96 -1.59
N LEU A 120 -2.69 8.90 -2.26
CA LEU A 120 -3.70 7.87 -2.08
C LEU A 120 -3.69 6.99 -3.32
N SER A 121 -3.49 5.69 -3.15
CA SER A 121 -3.60 4.72 -4.23
C SER A 121 -4.85 3.85 -4.01
N GLN A 122 -5.63 3.74 -5.08
CA GLN A 122 -6.86 2.96 -5.20
C GLN A 122 -6.68 1.96 -6.35
N PRO A 123 -5.71 1.02 -6.26
CA PRO A 123 -5.45 0.11 -7.34
C PRO A 123 -6.67 -0.76 -7.65
N ALA A 124 -6.94 -0.94 -8.94
CA ALA A 124 -7.87 -1.97 -9.42
C ALA A 124 -7.37 -3.35 -8.98
N GLY A 125 -8.30 -4.27 -8.68
CA GLY A 125 -8.02 -5.57 -8.06
C GLY A 125 -6.78 -6.27 -8.60
N ILE A 126 -5.90 -6.70 -7.69
CA ILE A 126 -4.56 -7.23 -8.00
C ILE A 126 -4.65 -8.58 -8.73
N GLY A 127 -5.82 -9.25 -8.69
CA GLY A 127 -6.15 -10.41 -9.54
C GLY A 127 -5.24 -11.62 -9.33
N THR A 128 -4.55 -11.71 -8.19
CA THR A 128 -3.57 -12.76 -7.90
C THR A 128 -4.23 -13.99 -7.30
N ASN A 129 -3.86 -15.19 -7.78
CA ASN A 129 -4.28 -16.50 -7.21
C ASN A 129 -3.97 -16.66 -5.70
N LYS A 130 -3.04 -15.86 -5.17
CA LYS A 130 -2.80 -15.71 -3.73
C LYS A 130 -2.95 -14.24 -3.36
N THR A 131 -4.03 -13.95 -2.66
CA THR A 131 -4.45 -12.64 -2.21
C THR A 131 -3.43 -12.18 -1.12
N PRO A 132 -2.53 -11.16 -1.33
CA PRO A 132 -1.53 -10.70 -0.33
C PRO A 132 -2.12 -9.96 0.89
N THR A 133 -1.75 -10.27 2.13
CA THR A 133 -2.28 -9.60 3.35
C THR A 133 -2.04 -8.07 3.37
N SER A 134 -2.79 -7.32 4.20
CA SER A 134 -2.56 -5.87 4.37
C SER A 134 -1.13 -5.54 4.81
N GLY A 135 -0.50 -6.42 5.60
CA GLY A 135 0.90 -6.28 5.99
C GLY A 135 1.86 -6.43 4.81
N GLN A 136 1.60 -7.38 3.89
CA GLN A 136 2.38 -7.54 2.67
C GLN A 136 2.20 -6.36 1.71
N VAL A 137 0.99 -5.83 1.58
CA VAL A 137 0.74 -4.60 0.79
C VAL A 137 1.54 -3.43 1.37
N LEU A 138 1.51 -3.29 2.69
CA LEU A 138 2.24 -2.24 3.39
C LEU A 138 3.75 -2.37 3.18
N GLU A 139 4.30 -3.57 3.36
CA GLU A 139 5.72 -3.87 3.17
C GLU A 139 6.17 -3.58 1.74
N HIS A 140 5.42 -4.06 0.75
CA HIS A 140 5.69 -3.81 -0.65
C HIS A 140 5.69 -2.31 -0.98
N THR A 141 4.72 -1.57 -0.44
CA THR A 141 4.65 -0.10 -0.63
C THR A 141 5.85 0.58 0.01
N ALA A 142 6.27 0.12 1.19
CA ALA A 142 7.41 0.67 1.91
C ALA A 142 8.75 0.39 1.18
N GLU A 143 8.91 -0.82 0.64
CA GLU A 143 10.05 -1.20 -0.20
C GLU A 143 10.13 -0.38 -1.48
N GLN A 144 9.00 -0.21 -2.20
CA GLN A 144 8.93 0.61 -3.41
C GLN A 144 9.34 2.05 -3.11
N THR A 145 8.81 2.62 -2.02
CA THR A 145 9.14 3.97 -1.56
C THR A 145 10.62 4.12 -1.29
N SER A 146 11.21 3.14 -0.63
CA SER A 146 12.62 3.17 -0.24
C SER A 146 13.54 2.99 -1.44
N SER A 147 13.12 2.16 -2.40
CA SER A 147 13.83 1.93 -3.66
C SER A 147 13.94 3.18 -4.53
N ALA A 148 13.06 4.17 -4.33
CA ALA A 148 13.17 5.48 -4.97
C ALA A 148 14.36 6.31 -4.46
N PHE A 149 15.01 5.90 -3.36
CA PHE A 149 16.16 6.57 -2.75
C PHE A 149 17.39 5.64 -2.75
N PRO A 150 18.13 5.57 -3.87
CA PRO A 150 19.24 4.63 -4.03
C PRO A 150 20.33 4.86 -2.97
N GLY A 151 20.92 3.77 -2.49
CA GLY A 151 21.96 3.79 -1.46
C GLY A 151 21.45 3.87 -0.02
N THR A 152 20.13 3.87 0.19
CA THR A 152 19.54 3.96 1.53
C THR A 152 18.88 2.65 1.93
N LYS A 153 19.10 2.20 3.17
CA LYS A 153 18.35 1.09 3.75
C LYS A 153 17.20 1.67 4.58
N PRO A 154 15.94 1.31 4.29
CA PRO A 154 14.84 1.75 5.13
C PRO A 154 15.01 1.26 6.56
N LYS A 155 14.82 2.16 7.51
CA LYS A 155 14.61 1.81 8.90
C LYS A 155 13.10 1.84 9.14
N TYR A 156 12.51 0.65 9.25
CA TYR A 156 11.12 0.48 9.58
C TYR A 156 10.91 0.63 11.09
N HIS A 157 9.82 1.28 11.48
CA HIS A 157 9.34 1.34 12.86
C HIS A 157 8.28 0.27 13.13
N ASP A 158 7.86 0.15 14.39
CA ASP A 158 6.83 -0.80 14.79
C ASP A 158 5.55 -0.61 13.99
N ARG A 159 5.08 -1.70 13.41
CA ARG A 159 3.78 -1.75 12.73
C ARG A 159 2.69 -1.58 13.77
N THR A 160 1.78 -0.66 13.50
CA THR A 160 0.59 -0.42 14.32
C THR A 160 -0.66 -0.75 13.55
N THR A 161 -1.73 -1.02 14.27
CA THR A 161 -3.05 -1.23 13.66
C THR A 161 -4.00 -0.14 14.13
N ARG A 162 -4.82 0.36 13.20
CA ARG A 162 -5.86 1.34 13.49
C ARG A 162 -7.21 0.91 12.92
N MET A 163 -8.29 1.38 13.53
CA MET A 163 -9.64 1.30 12.95
C MET A 163 -9.95 2.59 12.20
N VAL A 164 -10.39 2.48 10.95
CA VAL A 164 -10.91 3.60 10.14
C VAL A 164 -12.38 3.37 9.83
N PRO A 165 -13.19 4.41 9.60
CA PRO A 165 -14.54 4.24 9.10
C PRO A 165 -14.55 3.45 7.78
N ASN A 166 -15.53 2.56 7.62
CA ASN A 166 -15.73 1.79 6.40
C ASN A 166 -17.21 1.85 6.01
N VAL A 167 -17.51 2.26 4.80
CA VAL A 167 -18.86 2.26 4.26
C VAL A 167 -19.00 1.09 3.29
N ILE A 168 -19.93 0.18 3.54
CA ILE A 168 -20.17 -1.01 2.72
C ILE A 168 -21.58 -0.91 2.13
N ASP A 169 -21.70 -0.66 0.82
CA ASP A 169 -22.99 -0.48 0.13
C ASP A 169 -23.98 0.44 0.88
N GLY A 170 -23.46 1.52 1.47
CA GLY A 170 -24.23 2.50 2.24
C GLY A 170 -24.33 2.26 3.75
N PHE A 171 -23.87 1.11 4.25
CA PHE A 171 -23.84 0.80 5.68
C PHE A 171 -22.52 1.24 6.32
N ASN A 172 -22.60 1.94 7.45
CA ASN A 172 -21.43 2.37 8.21
C ASN A 172 -20.88 1.23 9.08
N GLY A 173 -19.57 1.07 9.07
CA GLY A 173 -18.82 0.15 9.89
C GLY A 173 -17.38 0.62 10.06
N THR A 174 -16.48 -0.29 10.40
CA THR A 174 -15.06 0.02 10.58
C THR A 174 -14.17 -1.00 9.89
N ALA A 175 -13.03 -0.56 9.37
CA ALA A 175 -12.00 -1.38 8.77
C ALA A 175 -10.72 -1.34 9.61
N LYS A 176 -10.09 -2.50 9.77
CA LYS A 176 -8.77 -2.63 10.40
C LYS A 176 -7.68 -2.34 9.37
N VAL A 177 -6.92 -1.26 9.55
CA VAL A 177 -5.82 -0.86 8.67
C VAL A 177 -4.48 -1.08 9.36
N GLN A 178 -3.46 -1.44 8.59
CA GLN A 178 -2.08 -1.50 9.05
C GLN A 178 -1.41 -0.16 8.78
N MET A 179 -0.59 0.29 9.71
CA MET A 179 0.18 1.52 9.59
C MET A 179 1.63 1.26 9.94
N GLU A 180 2.53 1.83 9.16
CA GLU A 180 3.96 1.75 9.38
C GLU A 180 4.58 3.10 9.08
N GLU A 181 5.56 3.49 9.89
CA GLU A 181 6.42 4.61 9.59
C GLU A 181 7.80 4.11 9.20
N SER A 182 8.42 4.77 8.23
CA SER A 182 9.77 4.46 7.82
C SER A 182 10.62 5.71 7.76
N LEU A 183 11.91 5.51 8.03
CA LEU A 183 12.96 6.50 7.85
C LEU A 183 13.88 6.02 6.72
N VAL A 184 14.09 6.87 5.73
CA VAL A 184 15.03 6.64 4.62
C VAL A 184 16.05 7.78 4.56
N ASP A 185 17.13 7.59 3.79
CA ASP A 185 18.25 8.54 3.69
C ASP A 185 18.83 8.97 5.05
N TYR A 186 19.31 7.99 5.82
CA TYR A 186 19.90 8.23 7.16
C TYR A 186 18.98 8.99 8.13
N GLY A 187 17.67 8.88 7.94
CA GLY A 187 16.65 9.52 8.77
C GLY A 187 16.25 10.93 8.35
N LYS A 188 16.73 11.42 7.20
CA LYS A 188 16.30 12.70 6.64
C LYS A 188 14.88 12.63 6.12
N ILE A 189 14.53 11.55 5.43
CA ILE A 189 13.21 11.38 4.84
C ILE A 189 12.39 10.50 5.77
N ARG A 190 11.19 10.95 6.12
CA ARG A 190 10.24 10.17 6.91
C ARG A 190 8.98 9.93 6.10
N SER A 191 8.50 8.70 6.15
CA SER A 191 7.23 8.34 5.55
C SER A 191 6.31 7.65 6.54
N ARG A 192 5.02 7.71 6.25
CA ARG A 192 3.99 6.91 6.89
C ARG A 192 3.12 6.30 5.82
N ILE A 193 2.87 5.01 5.93
CA ILE A 193 2.03 4.24 5.03
C ILE A 193 0.87 3.66 5.84
N VAL A 194 -0.33 3.78 5.31
CA VAL A 194 -1.54 3.12 5.79
C VAL A 194 -2.00 2.20 4.69
N ALA A 195 -2.23 0.93 5.01
CA ALA A 195 -2.72 -0.07 4.08
C ALA A 195 -4.01 -0.71 4.59
N TYR A 196 -5.02 -0.76 3.73
CA TYR A 196 -6.23 -1.53 3.93
C TYR A 196 -6.41 -2.53 2.80
N ARG A 197 -7.03 -3.66 3.08
CA ARG A 197 -7.29 -4.68 2.08
C ARG A 197 -8.60 -5.38 2.28
N LYS A 198 -9.26 -5.71 1.17
CA LYS A 198 -10.48 -6.52 1.15
C LYS A 198 -10.56 -7.35 -0.13
N GLY A 199 -10.46 -8.67 -0.02
CA GLY A 199 -10.34 -9.56 -1.18
C GLY A 199 -9.11 -9.18 -2.02
N ASP A 200 -9.27 -9.14 -3.34
CA ASP A 200 -8.18 -8.81 -4.28
C ASP A 200 -7.86 -7.32 -4.37
N TYR A 201 -8.59 -6.46 -3.63
CA TYR A 201 -8.38 -5.02 -3.66
C TYR A 201 -7.60 -4.56 -2.44
N ALA A 202 -6.72 -3.59 -2.67
CA ALA A 202 -5.96 -2.93 -1.62
C ALA A 202 -6.10 -1.42 -1.76
N LEU A 203 -6.04 -0.73 -0.63
CA LEU A 203 -5.96 0.72 -0.56
C LEU A 203 -4.69 1.09 0.17
N THR A 204 -3.96 2.07 -0.35
CA THR A 204 -2.82 2.64 0.35
C THR A 204 -2.97 4.15 0.47
N ALA A 205 -2.55 4.68 1.61
CA ALA A 205 -2.39 6.10 1.82
C ALA A 205 -0.97 6.31 2.35
N GLN A 206 -0.21 7.15 1.67
CA GLN A 206 1.19 7.36 1.97
C GLN A 206 1.45 8.84 2.15
N SER A 207 2.15 9.20 3.22
CA SER A 207 2.73 10.53 3.39
C SER A 207 4.25 10.41 3.38
N VAL A 208 4.95 11.21 2.58
CA VAL A 208 6.42 11.26 2.53
C VAL A 208 6.86 12.71 2.71
N CYS A 209 7.79 12.95 3.64
CA CYS A 209 8.45 14.24 3.77
C CYS A 209 9.97 14.08 3.65
N GLY A 210 10.60 14.98 2.88
CA GLY A 210 12.05 15.05 2.70
C GLY A 210 12.84 15.58 3.90
N ASP A 211 12.17 15.86 5.01
CA ASP A 211 12.77 16.26 6.29
C ASP A 211 11.93 15.68 7.45
N ALA A 212 12.58 15.01 8.40
CA ALA A 212 11.89 14.34 9.51
C ALA A 212 11.26 15.31 10.53
N ASN A 213 11.77 16.53 10.69
CA ASN A 213 11.18 17.54 11.56
C ASN A 213 9.98 18.22 10.89
N LEU A 214 10.05 18.45 9.58
CA LEU A 214 8.91 18.84 8.76
C LEU A 214 7.83 17.77 8.83
N PHE A 215 8.18 16.48 8.75
CA PHE A 215 7.23 15.39 8.91
C PHE A 215 6.51 15.45 10.26
N LYS A 216 7.25 15.59 11.37
CA LYS A 216 6.64 15.67 12.72
C LYS A 216 5.64 16.82 12.84
N THR A 217 5.96 17.96 12.24
CA THR A 217 5.10 19.14 12.26
C THR A 217 3.87 18.92 11.38
N ALA A 218 4.07 18.55 10.12
CA ALA A 218 3.01 18.29 9.15
C ALA A 218 2.09 17.15 9.60
N SER A 219 2.64 16.09 10.20
CA SER A 219 1.88 14.97 10.77
C SER A 219 0.84 15.48 11.76
N LYS A 220 1.25 16.27 12.75
CA LYS A 220 0.33 16.77 13.78
C LYS A 220 -0.72 17.74 13.23
N THR A 221 -0.35 18.62 12.29
CA THR A 221 -1.23 19.73 11.89
C THR A 221 -2.08 19.44 10.66
N GLU A 222 -1.63 18.52 9.79
CA GLU A 222 -2.19 18.38 8.44
C GLU A 222 -2.39 16.92 8.04
N LEU A 223 -1.35 16.09 8.13
CA LEU A 223 -1.41 14.72 7.61
C LEU A 223 -2.29 13.84 8.49
N ASP A 224 -2.11 13.82 9.81
CA ASP A 224 -2.88 12.96 10.71
C ASP A 224 -4.36 13.34 10.67
N PRO A 225 -4.76 14.62 10.80
CA PRO A 225 -6.18 15.00 10.66
C PRO A 225 -6.79 14.60 9.30
N PHE A 226 -6.01 14.56 8.23
CA PHE A 226 -6.46 14.11 6.90
C PHE A 226 -6.60 12.59 6.84
N ILE A 227 -5.57 11.85 7.27
CA ILE A 227 -5.54 10.37 7.31
C ILE A 227 -6.65 9.83 8.23
N ASP A 228 -6.90 10.50 9.35
CA ASP A 228 -7.91 10.14 10.35
C ASP A 228 -9.34 10.23 9.81
N LYS A 229 -9.53 11.08 8.80
CA LYS A 229 -10.82 11.28 8.12
C LYS A 229 -10.97 10.42 6.87
N LEU A 230 -9.95 9.63 6.50
CA LEU A 230 -10.08 8.66 5.42
C LEU A 230 -11.11 7.60 5.81
N GLN A 231 -11.95 7.25 4.86
CA GLN A 231 -12.94 6.19 5.00
C GLN A 231 -12.75 5.19 3.87
N ALA A 232 -12.67 3.91 4.20
CA ALA A 232 -12.75 2.88 3.18
C ALA A 232 -14.20 2.83 2.65
N HIS A 233 -14.36 2.65 1.35
CA HIS A 233 -15.67 2.47 0.74
C HIS A 233 -15.65 1.20 -0.10
N THR A 234 -16.44 0.21 0.31
CA THR A 234 -16.57 -1.07 -0.37
C THR A 234 -17.93 -1.14 -1.07
N LYS A 235 -17.94 -1.65 -2.31
CA LYS A 235 -19.17 -2.03 -3.01
C LYS A 235 -19.20 -3.52 -3.37
N TYR A 236 -20.36 -4.16 -3.29
CA TYR A 236 -20.58 -5.57 -3.65
C TYR A 236 -21.60 -5.80 -4.78
#